data_AF-A0A8C4YW00-F1
#
_entry.id   AF-A0A8C4YW00-F1
#
_cell.length_a   1.000
_cell.length_b   1.000
_cell.length_c   1.000
_cell.angle_alpha   90.00
_cell.angle_beta   90.00
_cell.angle_gamma   90.00
#
_symmetry.space_group_name_H-M   'P 1'
#
loop_
_entity.id
_entity.type
_entity.pdbx_description
1 polymer ?
#
loop_
_entity_poly.entity_id
_entity_poly.type
_entity_poly.pdbx_seq_one_letter_code
_entity_poly.pdbx_strand_id
1 'polypeptide(L)'
;MMDQRLLSAEASRDSTNPYPVYSAIEKECFNTNTTDAVWFEFTPHEAGFPELGHFVSTAYLGSGFEGGELKERKPEMDMVQLLGIVGSALANEDSIAEIAPPWMNKLTAGTALKDHLRIYFTLTILVDMLDSGITNVTDLAKLEELQKRVSDKHLEVVPLHNLTKEKQVEELQRRNLALVEIVQTWVKDLDNGVYKVAVTELMEVVLPLLIKWQWGTTENFVYGVKDSEVPDCLQSRVLNLIDAGISINLPYESFLGKKRDVDLLIAPEFSAGEMFETLTLARDYAAAVGKPFPVIDEQVLLDKDWPKDFYVFPGENDQPTIVFMPLFNRINCKDEAEVKARMVEYSTFQRPFSPEKIAALQEIARDNMRNNKDAVVREIQNAATRRQGRRNGTDSAL
;
A
#
# COMPACT_ATOMS: atom_id res chain seq x y z
N MET A 1 -17.43 12.10 -0.46
CA MET A 1 -17.48 12.15 1.02
C MET A 1 -16.53 11.07 1.50
N MET A 2 -15.57 11.41 2.37
CA MET A 2 -14.63 10.43 2.91
C MET A 2 -15.35 9.48 3.87
N ASP A 3 -14.94 8.22 3.89
CA ASP A 3 -15.57 7.20 4.71
C ASP A 3 -15.06 7.25 6.16
N GLN A 4 -15.79 7.95 7.02
CA GLN A 4 -15.43 8.11 8.43
C GLN A 4 -15.99 7.00 9.33
N ARG A 5 -16.46 5.89 8.74
CA ARG A 5 -16.90 4.74 9.53
C ARG A 5 -15.72 4.14 10.30
N LEU A 6 -16.03 3.48 11.41
CA LEU A 6 -15.10 2.66 12.17
C LEU A 6 -15.11 1.25 11.59
N LEU A 7 -13.93 0.61 11.45
CA LEU A 7 -13.86 -0.77 10.95
C LEU A 7 -14.56 -1.71 11.93
N SER A 8 -14.46 -1.46 13.23
CA SER A 8 -15.11 -2.30 14.25
C SER A 8 -16.65 -2.31 14.16
N ALA A 9 -17.25 -1.25 13.61
CA ALA A 9 -18.70 -1.19 13.41
C ALA A 9 -19.18 -2.25 12.40
N GLU A 10 -18.31 -2.70 11.50
CA GLU A 10 -18.61 -3.74 10.50
C GLU A 10 -18.75 -5.13 11.12
N ALA A 11 -18.29 -5.35 12.37
CA ALA A 11 -18.40 -6.64 13.06
C ALA A 11 -19.85 -7.08 13.26
N SER A 12 -20.76 -6.11 13.33
CA SER A 12 -22.20 -6.33 13.50
C SER A 12 -22.97 -6.51 12.19
N ARG A 13 -22.30 -6.39 11.04
CA ARG A 13 -22.96 -6.52 9.74
C ARG A 13 -23.31 -7.97 9.42
N ASP A 14 -24.40 -8.13 8.65
CA ASP A 14 -24.86 -9.43 8.20
C ASP A 14 -23.80 -10.12 7.32
N SER A 15 -23.76 -11.45 7.45
CA SER A 15 -22.94 -12.42 6.73
C SER A 15 -23.14 -12.46 5.22
N THR A 16 -23.98 -11.59 4.66
CA THR A 16 -24.23 -11.48 3.21
C THR A 16 -23.04 -10.92 2.44
N ASN A 17 -22.10 -10.25 3.11
CA ASN A 17 -20.87 -9.75 2.51
C ASN A 17 -19.66 -10.58 2.97
N PRO A 18 -18.66 -10.82 2.10
CA PRO A 18 -17.39 -11.41 2.53
C PRO A 18 -16.76 -10.63 3.68
N TYR A 19 -16.11 -11.35 4.59
CA TYR A 19 -15.44 -10.76 5.74
C TYR A 19 -14.23 -9.92 5.30
N PRO A 20 -14.19 -8.61 5.57
CA PRO A 20 -13.10 -7.76 5.10
C PRO A 20 -11.84 -7.98 5.95
N VAL A 21 -10.70 -8.08 5.27
CA VAL A 21 -9.37 -8.18 5.87
C VAL A 21 -8.46 -7.20 5.15
N TYR A 22 -7.76 -6.37 5.91
CA TYR A 22 -6.76 -5.44 5.40
C TYR A 22 -5.40 -5.78 6.01
N SER A 23 -4.33 -5.45 5.30
CA SER A 23 -2.97 -5.82 5.71
C SER A 23 -2.03 -4.62 5.63
N ALA A 24 -1.11 -4.56 6.58
CA ALA A 24 0.05 -3.69 6.60
C ALA A 24 1.28 -4.50 7.04
N ILE A 25 2.44 -3.88 7.04
CA ILE A 25 3.66 -4.44 7.63
C ILE A 25 4.26 -3.42 8.61
N GLU A 26 5.02 -3.90 9.58
CA GLU A 26 5.74 -3.01 10.50
C GLU A 26 7.08 -2.58 9.89
N LYS A 27 7.26 -1.25 9.77
CA LYS A 27 8.38 -0.62 9.05
C LYS A 27 9.74 -0.87 9.67
N GLU A 28 9.88 -0.76 10.98
CA GLU A 28 11.16 -0.94 11.65
C GLU A 28 11.63 -2.40 11.56
N CYS A 29 10.69 -3.34 11.69
CA CYS A 29 10.97 -4.76 11.45
C CYS A 29 11.38 -5.02 9.99
N PHE A 30 10.69 -4.39 9.03
CA PHE A 30 11.03 -4.52 7.61
C PHE A 30 12.40 -3.92 7.27
N ASN A 31 12.80 -2.81 7.89
CA ASN A 31 14.09 -2.18 7.63
C ASN A 31 15.28 -2.89 8.30
N THR A 32 15.05 -3.65 9.37
CA THR A 32 16.10 -4.33 10.15
C THR A 32 16.41 -5.74 9.65
N ASN A 33 15.46 -6.40 8.99
CA ASN A 33 15.62 -7.76 8.45
C ASN A 33 15.54 -7.77 6.91
N THR A 34 16.45 -8.50 6.27
CA THR A 34 16.52 -8.59 4.80
C THR A 34 15.54 -9.60 4.18
N THR A 35 14.70 -10.32 4.94
CA THR A 35 13.88 -11.41 4.37
C THR A 35 12.45 -11.58 4.87
N ASP A 36 12.06 -11.13 6.06
CA ASP A 36 10.70 -11.42 6.57
C ASP A 36 10.03 -10.16 7.12
N ALA A 37 9.07 -9.62 6.36
CA ALA A 37 8.20 -8.56 6.84
C ALA A 37 7.37 -9.08 8.03
N VAL A 38 7.23 -8.26 9.08
CA VAL A 38 6.31 -8.54 10.18
C VAL A 38 4.93 -8.02 9.81
N TRP A 39 4.04 -8.94 9.44
CA TRP A 39 2.71 -8.62 8.93
C TRP A 39 1.76 -8.20 10.05
N PHE A 40 0.88 -7.27 9.69
CA PHE A 40 -0.16 -6.75 10.56
C PHE A 40 -1.50 -6.82 9.84
N GLU A 41 -2.48 -7.41 10.48
CA GLU A 41 -3.82 -7.60 9.94
C GLU A 41 -4.81 -6.67 10.64
N PHE A 42 -5.77 -6.13 9.89
CA PHE A 42 -6.94 -5.44 10.41
C PHE A 42 -8.20 -6.15 9.96
N THR A 43 -9.07 -6.44 10.90
CA THR A 43 -10.41 -6.97 10.65
C THR A 43 -11.45 -6.21 11.49
N PRO A 44 -12.76 -6.38 11.24
CA PRO A 44 -13.78 -5.79 12.10
C PRO A 44 -13.68 -6.19 13.58
N HIS A 45 -13.17 -7.37 13.91
CA HIS A 45 -13.15 -7.87 15.29
C HIS A 45 -11.83 -7.60 16.00
N GLU A 46 -10.73 -7.84 15.31
CA GLU A 46 -9.38 -7.78 15.85
C GLU A 46 -8.37 -7.21 14.84
N ALA A 47 -7.32 -6.63 15.39
CA ALA A 47 -6.15 -6.17 14.66
C ALA A 47 -4.88 -6.63 15.38
N GLY A 48 -3.85 -7.04 14.64
CA GLY A 48 -2.64 -7.58 15.27
C GLY A 48 -1.69 -8.30 14.34
N PHE A 49 -0.76 -9.04 14.94
CA PHE A 49 0.34 -9.74 14.29
C PHE A 49 0.02 -11.24 14.18
N PRO A 50 -0.38 -11.75 13.01
CA PRO A 50 -0.84 -13.13 12.85
C PRO A 50 0.21 -14.17 13.22
N GLU A 51 1.46 -13.94 12.85
CA GLU A 51 2.61 -14.84 13.04
C GLU A 51 3.04 -14.89 14.51
N LEU A 52 2.80 -13.80 15.24
CA LEU A 52 3.14 -13.70 16.67
C LEU A 52 1.96 -14.08 17.57
N GLY A 53 0.77 -14.27 17.02
CA GLY A 53 -0.45 -14.57 17.80
C GLY A 53 -0.93 -13.42 18.71
N HIS A 54 -0.41 -12.21 18.52
CA HIS A 54 -0.76 -11.04 19.33
C HIS A 54 -1.83 -10.20 18.65
N PHE A 55 -3.01 -10.09 19.27
CA PHE A 55 -4.15 -9.34 18.76
C PHE A 55 -4.79 -8.47 19.83
N VAL A 56 -5.38 -7.37 19.38
CA VAL A 56 -6.24 -6.51 20.18
C VAL A 56 -7.59 -6.34 19.46
N SER A 57 -8.66 -6.05 20.19
CA SER A 57 -9.90 -5.63 19.55
C SER A 57 -9.65 -4.39 18.70
N THR A 58 -10.15 -4.36 17.47
CA THR A 58 -9.96 -3.25 16.53
C THR A 58 -10.40 -1.91 17.13
N ALA A 59 -11.45 -1.91 17.95
CA ALA A 59 -11.95 -0.74 18.67
C ALA A 59 -10.97 -0.15 19.72
N TYR A 60 -9.91 -0.90 20.07
CA TYR A 60 -8.85 -0.44 20.96
C TYR A 60 -7.52 -0.22 20.23
N LEU A 61 -7.44 -0.46 18.92
CA LEU A 61 -6.23 -0.15 18.18
C LEU A 61 -5.94 1.36 18.25
N GLY A 62 -4.70 1.71 18.61
CA GLY A 62 -4.29 3.08 18.87
C GLY A 62 -4.52 3.56 20.30
N SER A 63 -5.13 2.75 21.17
CA SER A 63 -5.14 2.98 22.63
C SER A 63 -3.78 2.64 23.25
N GLY A 64 -3.48 3.23 24.41
CA GLY A 64 -2.23 2.99 25.13
C GLY A 64 -2.26 1.70 25.95
N PHE A 65 -1.27 0.82 25.76
CA PHE A 65 -1.10 -0.43 26.50
C PHE A 65 0.29 -0.51 27.14
N GLU A 66 0.42 -1.31 28.18
CA GLU A 66 1.70 -1.69 28.75
C GLU A 66 1.60 -3.06 29.41
N GLY A 67 2.47 -4.00 29.00
CA GLY A 67 2.49 -5.36 29.54
C GLY A 67 1.24 -6.17 29.23
N GLY A 68 0.56 -5.88 28.11
CA GLY A 68 -0.70 -6.52 27.72
C GLY A 68 -1.95 -5.95 28.40
N GLU A 69 -1.81 -4.91 29.23
CA GLU A 69 -2.93 -4.24 29.89
C GLU A 69 -3.24 -2.89 29.26
N LEU A 70 -4.53 -2.61 29.01
CA LEU A 70 -5.01 -1.31 28.56
C LEU A 70 -4.79 -0.26 29.66
N LYS A 71 -4.00 0.78 29.37
CA LYS A 71 -3.71 1.88 30.28
C LYS A 71 -4.49 3.14 29.95
N GLU A 72 -4.70 3.40 28.67
CA GLU A 72 -5.43 4.58 28.19
C GLU A 72 -6.29 4.21 26.99
N ARG A 73 -7.61 4.36 27.10
CA ARG A 73 -8.51 4.17 25.96
C ARG A 73 -8.53 5.43 25.10
N LYS A 74 -8.19 5.29 23.82
CA LYS A 74 -8.31 6.35 22.79
C LYS A 74 -9.42 5.99 21.80
N PRO A 75 -9.96 6.98 21.05
CA PRO A 75 -10.88 6.69 19.94
C PRO A 75 -10.22 5.79 18.89
N GLU A 76 -11.00 4.86 18.34
CA GLU A 76 -10.58 4.04 17.18
C GLU A 76 -10.30 4.95 15.97
N MET A 77 -9.30 4.59 15.18
CA MET A 77 -9.06 5.23 13.89
C MET A 77 -10.21 4.96 12.91
N ASP A 78 -10.59 5.97 12.13
CA ASP A 78 -11.61 5.77 11.10
C ASP A 78 -11.03 5.07 9.84
N MET A 79 -11.93 4.68 8.92
CA MET A 79 -11.53 4.08 7.65
C MET A 79 -10.67 5.01 6.79
N VAL A 80 -10.72 6.33 6.95
CA VAL A 80 -9.84 7.25 6.21
C VAL A 80 -8.39 7.05 6.65
N GLN A 81 -8.16 7.00 7.96
CA GLN A 81 -6.83 6.77 8.53
C GLN A 81 -6.32 5.36 8.20
N LEU A 82 -7.16 4.33 8.34
CA LEU A 82 -6.79 2.95 8.02
C LEU A 82 -6.43 2.80 6.54
N LEU A 83 -7.25 3.32 5.63
CA LEU A 83 -6.96 3.30 4.19
C LEU A 83 -5.71 4.10 3.85
N GLY A 84 -5.43 5.16 4.60
CA GLY A 84 -4.17 5.90 4.49
C GLY A 84 -2.94 5.06 4.88
N ILE A 85 -3.07 4.15 5.85
CA ILE A 85 -1.99 3.22 6.26
C ILE A 85 -1.81 2.13 5.20
N VAL A 86 -2.88 1.45 4.80
CA VAL A 86 -2.77 0.29 3.90
C VAL A 86 -2.58 0.69 2.43
N GLY A 87 -2.71 1.98 2.09
CA GLY A 87 -2.38 2.55 0.78
C GLY A 87 -1.18 3.50 0.82
N SER A 88 -0.32 3.38 1.83
CA SER A 88 0.79 4.29 2.08
C SER A 88 2.03 4.04 1.20
N ALA A 89 1.98 3.16 0.19
CA ALA A 89 3.13 2.93 -0.70
C ALA A 89 3.60 4.23 -1.38
N LEU A 90 2.68 5.17 -1.64
CA LEU A 90 3.02 6.52 -2.14
C LEU A 90 3.94 7.32 -1.20
N ALA A 91 3.97 6.99 0.09
CA ALA A 91 4.81 7.62 1.09
C ALA A 91 6.12 6.86 1.37
N ASN A 92 6.35 5.73 0.68
CA ASN A 92 7.60 4.97 0.75
C ASN A 92 8.73 5.73 0.02
N GLU A 93 9.90 5.80 0.65
CA GLU A 93 11.02 6.60 0.15
C GLU A 93 11.65 6.05 -1.14
N ASP A 94 11.63 4.72 -1.33
CA ASP A 94 12.16 4.09 -2.52
C ASP A 94 11.20 4.27 -3.70
N SER A 95 9.88 4.19 -3.45
CA SER A 95 8.86 4.54 -4.45
C SER A 95 8.96 6.00 -4.92
N ILE A 96 9.33 6.93 -4.03
CA ILE A 96 9.58 8.34 -4.39
C ILE A 96 10.86 8.49 -5.26
N ALA A 97 11.84 7.60 -5.14
CA ALA A 97 13.04 7.64 -5.96
C ALA A 97 12.76 7.23 -7.42
N GLU A 98 11.80 6.34 -7.67
CA GLU A 98 11.44 5.89 -9.02
C GLU A 98 10.85 7.00 -9.90
N ILE A 99 10.17 7.98 -9.28
CA ILE A 99 9.62 9.14 -9.98
C ILE A 99 10.63 10.28 -10.14
N ALA A 100 11.84 10.16 -9.57
CA ALA A 100 12.86 11.19 -9.63
C ALA A 100 13.44 11.32 -11.06
N PRO A 101 13.56 12.56 -11.60
CA PRO A 101 14.27 12.81 -12.85
C PRO A 101 15.64 12.10 -12.95
N PRO A 102 15.98 11.47 -14.10
CA PRO A 102 17.17 10.61 -14.24
C PRO A 102 18.52 11.27 -13.90
N TRP A 103 18.61 12.60 -14.00
CA TRP A 103 19.84 13.32 -13.67
C TRP A 103 20.17 13.28 -12.16
N MET A 104 19.17 13.07 -11.30
CA MET A 104 19.35 13.00 -9.84
C MET A 104 19.97 11.68 -9.38
N ASN A 105 19.87 10.61 -10.19
CA ASN A 105 20.53 9.32 -9.92
C ASN A 105 22.06 9.43 -9.89
N LYS A 106 22.63 10.57 -10.35
CA LYS A 106 24.07 10.87 -10.30
C LYS A 106 24.52 11.49 -8.97
N LEU A 107 23.60 11.81 -8.07
CA LEU A 107 23.92 12.44 -6.79
C LEU A 107 24.24 11.39 -5.72
N THR A 108 25.18 11.71 -4.84
CA THR A 108 25.67 10.79 -3.78
C THR A 108 25.19 11.19 -2.38
N ALA A 109 24.28 12.19 -2.32
CA ALA A 109 23.76 12.78 -1.09
C ALA A 109 22.80 11.88 -0.29
N GLY A 110 22.50 10.66 -0.76
CA GLY A 110 21.73 9.65 -0.02
C GLY A 110 20.40 10.19 0.53
N THR A 111 20.25 10.17 1.86
CA THR A 111 19.05 10.64 2.58
C THR A 111 18.64 12.07 2.23
N ALA A 112 19.59 13.02 2.08
CA ALA A 112 19.24 14.40 1.79
C ALA A 112 18.57 14.57 0.40
N LEU A 113 18.90 13.69 -0.55
CA LEU A 113 18.23 13.65 -1.85
C LEU A 113 16.82 13.11 -1.71
N LYS A 114 16.64 12.01 -0.97
CA LYS A 114 15.32 11.44 -0.67
C LYS A 114 14.42 12.46 0.00
N ASP A 115 14.92 13.17 1.03
CA ASP A 115 14.20 14.25 1.72
C ASP A 115 13.77 15.37 0.76
N HIS A 116 14.67 15.77 -0.16
CA HIS A 116 14.35 16.80 -1.14
C HIS A 116 13.25 16.38 -2.11
N LEU A 117 13.39 15.20 -2.72
CA LEU A 117 12.39 14.64 -3.64
C LEU A 117 11.03 14.55 -2.97
N ARG A 118 11.00 14.01 -1.75
CA ARG A 118 9.83 13.86 -0.92
C ARG A 118 9.11 15.18 -0.65
N ILE A 119 9.82 16.19 -0.19
CA ILE A 119 9.25 17.52 0.07
C ILE A 119 8.72 18.11 -1.24
N TYR A 120 9.50 18.07 -2.31
CA TYR A 120 9.11 18.63 -3.60
C TYR A 120 7.86 17.97 -4.20
N PHE A 121 7.85 16.64 -4.29
CA PHE A 121 6.72 15.90 -4.88
C PHE A 121 5.46 16.07 -4.04
N THR A 122 5.57 16.01 -2.70
CA THR A 122 4.39 16.16 -1.86
C THR A 122 3.81 17.58 -1.97
N LEU A 123 4.65 18.61 -2.01
CA LEU A 123 4.19 19.98 -2.27
C LEU A 123 3.52 20.09 -3.63
N THR A 124 4.09 19.48 -4.67
CA THR A 124 3.49 19.49 -6.02
C THR A 124 2.10 18.85 -6.01
N ILE A 125 1.94 17.69 -5.38
CA ILE A 125 0.65 17.00 -5.26
C ILE A 125 -0.35 17.85 -4.45
N LEU A 126 0.08 18.42 -3.32
CA LEU A 126 -0.79 19.27 -2.51
C LEU A 126 -1.28 20.50 -3.28
N VAL A 127 -0.39 21.13 -4.05
CA VAL A 127 -0.75 22.27 -4.89
C VAL A 127 -1.72 21.87 -6.01
N ASP A 128 -1.50 20.73 -6.66
CA ASP A 128 -2.43 20.19 -7.66
C ASP A 128 -3.80 19.81 -7.05
N MET A 129 -3.83 19.30 -5.81
CA MET A 129 -5.09 19.03 -5.11
C MET A 129 -5.86 20.32 -4.83
N LEU A 130 -5.17 21.40 -4.46
CA LEU A 130 -5.78 22.70 -4.27
C LEU A 130 -6.39 23.24 -5.56
N ASP A 131 -5.74 23.02 -6.72
CA ASP A 131 -6.23 23.42 -8.05
C ASP A 131 -7.64 22.90 -8.30
N SER A 132 -7.85 21.61 -8.03
CA SER A 132 -9.15 20.95 -8.22
C SER A 132 -10.29 21.51 -7.36
N GLY A 133 -9.96 22.25 -6.29
CA GLY A 133 -10.93 22.84 -5.36
C GLY A 133 -11.20 24.32 -5.55
N ILE A 134 -10.42 25.03 -6.38
CA ILE A 134 -10.59 26.47 -6.61
C ILE A 134 -11.61 26.72 -7.72
N THR A 135 -12.57 27.60 -7.47
CA THR A 135 -13.57 28.02 -8.46
C THR A 135 -13.43 29.49 -8.88
N ASN A 136 -12.61 30.28 -8.18
CA ASN A 136 -12.35 31.69 -8.47
C ASN A 136 -11.09 31.86 -9.33
N VAL A 137 -11.23 32.61 -10.44
CA VAL A 137 -10.15 32.89 -11.40
C VAL A 137 -8.94 33.59 -10.77
N THR A 138 -9.15 34.47 -9.78
CA THR A 138 -8.03 35.19 -9.12
C THR A 138 -7.18 34.26 -8.26
N ASP A 139 -7.83 33.35 -7.53
CA ASP A 139 -7.12 32.37 -6.68
C ASP A 139 -6.44 31.30 -7.54
N LEU A 140 -7.02 30.95 -8.70
CA LEU A 140 -6.43 30.06 -9.68
C LEU A 140 -5.12 30.62 -10.24
N ALA A 141 -5.10 31.89 -10.66
CA ALA A 141 -3.89 32.54 -11.15
C ALA A 141 -2.78 32.60 -10.08
N LYS A 142 -3.15 32.82 -8.81
CA LYS A 142 -2.21 32.77 -7.68
C LYS A 142 -1.66 31.36 -7.45
N LEU A 143 -2.47 30.32 -7.69
CA LEU A 143 -2.03 28.94 -7.58
C LEU A 143 -1.10 28.52 -8.72
N GLU A 144 -1.40 28.92 -9.97
CA GLU A 144 -0.53 28.71 -11.13
C GLU A 144 0.86 29.36 -10.90
N GLU A 145 0.88 30.55 -10.30
CA GLU A 145 2.13 31.21 -9.91
C GLU A 145 2.90 30.40 -8.85
N LEU A 146 2.22 29.83 -7.85
CA LEU A 146 2.84 28.94 -6.86
C LEU A 146 3.43 27.69 -7.53
N GLN A 147 2.65 27.01 -8.38
CA GLN A 147 3.11 25.82 -9.12
C GLN A 147 4.41 26.13 -9.86
N LYS A 148 4.44 27.25 -10.58
CA LYS A 148 5.64 27.71 -11.30
C LYS A 148 6.82 27.94 -10.36
N ARG A 149 6.63 28.66 -9.24
CA ARG A 149 7.70 28.94 -8.27
C ARG A 149 8.26 27.65 -7.64
N VAL A 150 7.40 26.69 -7.31
CA VAL A 150 7.80 25.38 -6.76
C VAL A 150 8.60 24.59 -7.79
N SER A 151 8.13 24.50 -9.04
CA SER A 151 8.83 23.83 -10.13
C SER A 151 10.18 24.48 -10.48
N ASP A 152 10.23 25.80 -10.60
CA ASP A 152 11.46 26.56 -10.89
C ASP A 152 12.53 26.31 -9.81
N LYS A 153 12.11 26.20 -8.54
CA LYS A 153 13.03 25.97 -7.43
C LYS A 153 13.65 24.57 -7.44
N HIS A 154 12.89 23.57 -7.85
CA HIS A 154 13.40 22.21 -8.04
C HIS A 154 14.38 22.12 -9.23
N LEU A 155 14.06 22.82 -10.32
CA LEU A 155 14.85 22.85 -11.54
C LEU A 155 16.06 23.79 -11.49
N GLU A 156 16.33 24.47 -10.36
CA GLU A 156 17.46 25.39 -10.22
C GLU A 156 18.77 24.64 -10.56
N VAL A 157 19.33 24.96 -11.74
CA VAL A 157 20.41 24.24 -12.43
C VAL A 157 21.77 24.53 -11.80
N VAL A 158 21.91 24.35 -10.49
CA VAL A 158 23.24 24.14 -9.92
C VAL A 158 23.66 22.74 -10.38
N PRO A 159 24.84 22.55 -11.00
CA PRO A 159 25.33 21.21 -11.33
C PRO A 159 25.72 20.49 -10.04
N LEU A 160 24.72 20.01 -9.28
CA LEU A 160 24.89 19.36 -7.98
C LEU A 160 25.85 18.18 -8.08
N HIS A 161 25.84 17.47 -9.22
CA HIS A 161 26.75 16.37 -9.52
C HIS A 161 28.23 16.77 -9.56
N ASN A 162 28.56 18.05 -9.73
CA ASN A 162 29.93 18.58 -9.70
C ASN A 162 30.38 18.99 -8.29
N LEU A 163 29.48 18.95 -7.30
CA LEU A 163 29.78 19.30 -5.91
C LEU A 163 30.24 18.07 -5.11
N THR A 164 30.97 18.31 -4.01
CA THR A 164 31.25 17.25 -3.02
C THR A 164 29.95 16.82 -2.34
N LYS A 165 29.95 15.63 -1.73
CA LYS A 165 28.76 15.09 -1.04
C LYS A 165 28.24 16.04 0.04
N GLU A 166 29.13 16.67 0.80
CA GLU A 166 28.77 17.62 1.87
C GLU A 166 28.06 18.84 1.28
N LYS A 167 28.62 19.40 0.20
CA LYS A 167 28.02 20.54 -0.50
C LYS A 167 26.70 20.20 -1.19
N GLN A 168 26.54 18.96 -1.67
CA GLN A 168 25.25 18.48 -2.18
C GLN A 168 24.20 18.46 -1.06
N VAL A 169 24.54 17.95 0.12
CA VAL A 169 23.64 17.91 1.29
C VAL A 169 23.24 19.33 1.71
N GLU A 170 24.20 20.24 1.88
CA GLU A 170 23.93 21.64 2.25
C GLU A 170 22.99 22.33 1.25
N GLU A 171 23.24 22.15 -0.05
CA GLU A 171 22.44 22.77 -1.10
C GLU A 171 21.03 22.18 -1.19
N LEU A 172 20.87 20.86 -1.00
CA LEU A 172 19.55 20.21 -0.93
C LEU A 172 18.75 20.69 0.29
N GLN A 173 19.39 20.80 1.46
CA GLN A 173 18.75 21.37 2.66
C GLN A 173 18.33 22.83 2.45
N ARG A 174 19.19 23.64 1.84
CA ARG A 174 18.87 25.03 1.48
C ARG A 174 17.65 25.11 0.55
N ARG A 175 17.58 24.22 -0.45
CA ARG A 175 16.42 24.13 -1.36
C ARG A 175 15.15 23.73 -0.64
N ASN A 176 15.22 22.77 0.29
CA ASN A 176 14.07 22.36 1.09
C ASN A 176 13.51 23.52 1.91
N LEU A 177 14.37 24.28 2.60
CA LEU A 177 13.95 25.47 3.35
C LEU A 177 13.28 26.50 2.43
N ALA A 178 13.86 26.75 1.26
CA ALA A 178 13.29 27.71 0.31
C ALA A 178 11.95 27.24 -0.29
N LEU A 179 11.77 25.94 -0.54
CA LEU A 179 10.48 25.38 -0.98
C LEU A 179 9.39 25.59 0.08
N VAL A 180 9.71 25.33 1.35
CA VAL A 180 8.80 25.58 2.48
C VAL A 180 8.48 27.07 2.59
N GLU A 181 9.48 27.95 2.45
CA GLU A 181 9.30 29.41 2.50
C GLU A 181 8.41 29.93 1.36
N ILE A 182 8.55 29.40 0.14
CA ILE A 182 7.71 29.74 -1.02
C ILE A 182 6.24 29.47 -0.69
N VAL A 183 5.93 28.29 -0.17
CA VAL A 183 4.56 27.88 0.17
C VAL A 183 4.02 28.74 1.32
N GLN A 184 4.80 28.92 2.39
CA GLN A 184 4.41 29.75 3.53
C GLN A 184 4.13 31.20 3.16
N THR A 185 4.94 31.77 2.24
CA THR A 185 4.74 33.14 1.76
C THR A 185 3.48 33.23 0.91
N TRP A 186 3.27 32.27 0.01
CA TRP A 186 2.06 32.21 -0.80
C TRP A 186 0.78 32.14 0.04
N VAL A 187 0.74 31.31 1.09
CA VAL A 187 -0.42 31.23 2.01
C VAL A 187 -0.70 32.60 2.64
N LYS A 188 0.33 33.36 3.01
CA LYS A 188 0.18 34.71 3.60
C LYS A 188 -0.40 35.71 2.59
N ASP A 189 -0.03 35.59 1.33
CA ASP A 189 -0.41 36.49 0.22
C ASP A 189 -1.82 36.20 -0.35
N LEU A 190 -2.46 35.10 0.06
CA LEU A 190 -3.86 34.81 -0.31
C LEU A 190 -4.81 35.92 0.18
N ASP A 191 -5.88 36.15 -0.58
CA ASP A 191 -6.91 37.11 -0.18
C ASP A 191 -7.65 36.59 1.05
N ASN A 192 -8.04 37.50 1.94
CA ASN A 192 -8.76 37.11 3.15
C ASN A 192 -10.13 36.53 2.78
N GLY A 193 -10.39 35.29 3.20
CA GLY A 193 -11.63 34.58 2.90
C GLY A 193 -11.57 33.12 3.36
N VAL A 194 -12.67 32.40 3.14
CA VAL A 194 -12.82 30.99 3.54
C VAL A 194 -11.75 30.10 2.92
N TYR A 195 -11.34 30.39 1.68
CA TYR A 195 -10.28 29.66 1.00
C TYR A 195 -8.92 29.80 1.71
N LYS A 196 -8.51 31.03 2.06
CA LYS A 196 -7.28 31.26 2.83
C LYS A 196 -7.31 30.56 4.18
N VAL A 197 -8.44 30.58 4.89
CA VAL A 197 -8.58 29.88 6.17
C VAL A 197 -8.34 28.37 5.99
N ALA A 198 -9.04 27.74 5.04
CA ALA A 198 -8.90 26.31 4.78
C ALA A 198 -7.47 25.92 4.34
N VAL A 199 -6.85 26.71 3.45
CA VAL A 199 -5.47 26.47 3.01
C VAL A 199 -4.46 26.69 4.14
N THR A 200 -4.67 27.70 4.99
CA THR A 200 -3.80 27.97 6.14
C THR A 200 -3.85 26.81 7.12
N GLU A 201 -5.05 26.36 7.50
CA GLU A 201 -5.24 25.20 8.39
C GLU A 201 -4.60 23.94 7.82
N LEU A 202 -4.79 23.67 6.51
CA LEU A 202 -4.17 22.53 5.84
C LEU A 202 -2.64 22.61 5.91
N MET A 203 -2.05 23.77 5.60
CA MET A 203 -0.60 23.93 5.54
C MET A 203 0.05 23.93 6.92
N GLU A 204 -0.61 24.45 7.95
CA GLU A 204 -0.14 24.37 9.33
C GLU A 204 -0.07 22.93 9.85
N VAL A 205 -0.97 22.05 9.39
CA VAL A 205 -0.97 20.63 9.75
C VAL A 205 0.02 19.84 8.90
N VAL A 206 -0.01 20.03 7.57
CA VAL A 206 0.72 19.19 6.63
C VAL A 206 2.21 19.52 6.60
N LEU A 207 2.62 20.80 6.58
CA LEU A 207 4.04 21.16 6.43
C LEU A 207 4.94 20.57 7.54
N PRO A 208 4.58 20.61 8.85
CA PRO A 208 5.37 19.97 9.89
C PRO A 208 5.48 18.45 9.72
N LEU A 209 4.41 17.79 9.26
CA LEU A 209 4.39 16.36 8.99
C LEU A 209 5.29 16.00 7.81
N LEU A 210 5.37 16.83 6.77
CA LEU A 210 6.30 16.63 5.64
C LEU A 210 7.77 16.76 6.04
N ILE A 211 8.06 17.70 6.95
CA ILE A 211 9.41 17.93 7.45
C ILE A 211 9.88 16.73 8.30
N LYS A 212 9.02 16.26 9.21
CA LYS A 212 9.33 15.10 10.07
C LYS A 212 9.21 13.75 9.35
N TRP A 213 8.36 13.70 8.32
CA TRP A 213 7.92 12.49 7.61
C TRP A 213 7.48 11.35 8.52
N GLN A 214 6.61 11.71 9.47
CA GLN A 214 6.03 10.77 10.40
C GLN A 214 4.58 10.50 10.01
N TRP A 215 4.28 9.24 9.69
CA TRP A 215 2.96 8.77 9.30
C TRP A 215 2.83 7.28 9.66
N GLY A 216 1.60 6.75 9.61
CA GLY A 216 1.35 5.33 9.93
C GLY A 216 1.62 4.95 11.39
N THR A 217 1.82 5.93 12.27
CA THR A 217 2.16 5.68 13.67
C THR A 217 0.92 5.44 14.51
N THR A 218 0.92 4.36 15.29
CA THR A 218 -0.12 4.03 16.27
C THR A 218 0.49 3.52 17.56
N GLU A 219 -0.21 3.65 18.69
CA GLU A 219 0.24 3.08 19.97
C GLU A 219 0.43 1.57 19.85
N ASN A 220 1.51 1.07 20.43
CA ASN A 220 1.88 -0.33 20.37
C ASN A 220 1.23 -1.14 21.49
N PHE A 221 0.26 -1.99 21.13
CA PHE A 221 -0.42 -2.82 22.11
C PHE A 221 0.43 -3.97 22.67
N VAL A 222 1.51 -4.36 21.98
CA VAL A 222 2.46 -5.38 22.46
C VAL A 222 3.60 -4.79 23.30
N TYR A 223 3.61 -3.48 23.53
CA TYR A 223 4.66 -2.83 24.31
C TYR A 223 4.74 -3.39 25.75
N GLY A 224 5.94 -3.83 26.15
CA GLY A 224 6.21 -4.37 27.47
C GLY A 224 5.64 -5.76 27.74
N VAL A 225 5.08 -6.44 26.72
CA VAL A 225 4.66 -7.84 26.82
C VAL A 225 5.90 -8.72 27.02
N LYS A 226 5.85 -9.60 28.01
CA LYS A 226 6.94 -10.54 28.32
C LYS A 226 6.77 -11.84 27.53
N ASP A 227 7.02 -11.76 26.24
CA ASP A 227 6.98 -12.89 25.31
C ASP A 227 8.27 -12.91 24.49
N SER A 228 8.96 -14.05 24.48
CA SER A 228 10.21 -14.22 23.76
C SER A 228 10.04 -14.28 22.24
N GLU A 229 8.80 -14.49 21.75
CA GLU A 229 8.49 -14.49 20.32
C GLU A 229 8.31 -13.07 19.76
N VAL A 230 8.12 -12.05 20.61
CA VAL A 230 8.02 -10.65 20.18
C VAL A 230 9.41 -10.12 19.81
N PRO A 231 9.67 -9.77 18.54
CA PRO A 231 10.99 -9.33 18.09
C PRO A 231 11.38 -7.96 18.65
N ASP A 232 12.69 -7.69 18.67
CA ASP A 232 13.26 -6.44 19.22
C ASP A 232 12.73 -5.17 18.53
N CYS A 233 12.39 -5.25 17.24
CA CYS A 233 11.80 -4.15 16.48
C CYS A 233 10.42 -3.70 17.01
N LEU A 234 9.73 -4.55 17.79
CA LEU A 234 8.42 -4.23 18.40
C LEU A 234 8.53 -3.74 19.86
N GLN A 235 9.73 -3.43 20.36
CA GLN A 235 9.92 -2.95 21.74
C GLN A 235 9.63 -1.45 21.94
N SER A 236 9.40 -0.72 20.84
CA SER A 236 8.99 0.70 20.87
C SER A 236 7.57 0.86 21.44
N ARG A 237 7.27 2.02 22.05
CA ARG A 237 5.88 2.38 22.46
C ARG A 237 4.96 2.62 21.27
N VAL A 238 5.52 2.79 20.07
CA VAL A 238 4.79 3.14 18.84
C VAL A 238 5.09 2.11 17.77
N LEU A 239 4.05 1.66 17.07
CA LEU A 239 4.15 0.88 15.83
C LEU A 239 4.18 1.82 14.63
N ASN A 240 4.97 1.48 13.61
CA ASN A 240 5.00 2.17 12.33
C ASN A 240 4.45 1.24 11.24
N LEU A 241 3.15 1.35 10.97
CA LEU A 241 2.48 0.49 10.00
C LEU A 241 2.53 1.13 8.62
N ILE A 242 2.90 0.33 7.62
CA ILE A 242 3.02 0.76 6.22
C ILE A 242 2.34 -0.23 5.28
N ASP A 243 2.01 0.23 4.09
CA ASP A 243 1.44 -0.55 2.99
C ASP A 243 2.15 -1.89 2.79
N ALA A 244 1.39 -2.97 2.89
CA ALA A 244 1.89 -4.32 2.70
C ALA A 244 2.35 -4.61 1.25
N GLY A 245 1.87 -3.83 0.28
CA GLY A 245 2.28 -3.93 -1.12
C GLY A 245 3.75 -3.63 -1.36
N ILE A 246 4.43 -3.01 -0.39
CA ILE A 246 5.90 -2.85 -0.37
C ILE A 246 6.62 -4.20 -0.22
N SER A 247 5.98 -5.19 0.42
CA SER A 247 6.51 -6.54 0.58
C SER A 247 5.92 -7.51 -0.44
N ILE A 248 4.61 -7.77 -0.38
CA ILE A 248 3.91 -8.64 -1.33
C ILE A 248 2.61 -7.94 -1.73
N ASN A 249 2.48 -7.61 -3.01
CA ASN A 249 1.38 -6.80 -3.53
C ASN A 249 0.02 -7.52 -3.65
N LEU A 250 -0.10 -8.68 -2.98
CA LEU A 250 -1.35 -9.41 -2.74
C LEU A 250 -1.33 -9.97 -1.31
N PRO A 251 -2.45 -9.90 -0.56
CA PRO A 251 -2.48 -10.23 0.87
C PRO A 251 -2.56 -11.75 1.13
N TYR A 252 -1.66 -12.54 0.55
CA TYR A 252 -1.64 -13.99 0.74
C TYR A 252 -1.46 -14.39 2.21
N GLU A 253 -0.61 -13.67 2.95
CA GLU A 253 -0.28 -13.94 4.35
C GLU A 253 -1.52 -14.26 5.18
N SER A 254 -2.52 -13.38 5.10
CA SER A 254 -3.71 -13.42 5.95
C SER A 254 -4.59 -14.64 5.65
N PHE A 255 -4.47 -15.23 4.48
CA PHE A 255 -5.31 -16.36 4.07
C PHE A 255 -4.58 -17.70 4.02
N LEU A 256 -3.27 -17.72 4.24
CA LEU A 256 -2.48 -18.94 4.30
C LEU A 256 -2.51 -19.56 5.71
N GLY A 257 -2.60 -20.89 5.76
CA GLY A 257 -2.57 -21.66 7.00
C GLY A 257 -3.93 -21.96 7.62
N LYS A 258 -3.90 -22.49 8.85
CA LYS A 258 -5.06 -23.16 9.48
C LYS A 258 -6.06 -22.24 10.16
N LYS A 259 -5.69 -20.98 10.46
CA LYS A 259 -6.57 -20.03 11.17
C LYS A 259 -7.88 -19.81 10.40
N ARG A 260 -7.78 -19.66 9.07
CA ARG A 260 -8.93 -19.48 8.17
C ARG A 260 -9.28 -20.74 7.36
N ASP A 261 -8.36 -21.71 7.28
CA ASP A 261 -8.58 -23.02 6.63
C ASP A 261 -9.17 -22.84 5.21
N VAL A 262 -8.53 -21.97 4.43
CA VAL A 262 -8.99 -21.55 3.11
C VAL A 262 -8.72 -22.65 2.09
N ASP A 263 -9.77 -23.07 1.36
CA ASP A 263 -9.64 -24.07 0.30
C ASP A 263 -9.29 -23.45 -1.07
N LEU A 264 -9.78 -22.25 -1.36
CA LEU A 264 -9.63 -21.60 -2.66
C LEU A 264 -9.33 -20.11 -2.48
N LEU A 265 -8.27 -19.65 -3.12
CA LEU A 265 -7.92 -18.23 -3.27
C LEU A 265 -8.18 -17.82 -4.71
N ILE A 266 -8.99 -16.78 -4.91
CA ILE A 266 -9.18 -16.15 -6.21
C ILE A 266 -8.44 -14.82 -6.16
N ALA A 267 -7.35 -14.71 -6.92
CA ALA A 267 -6.40 -13.62 -6.90
C ALA A 267 -6.40 -12.86 -8.25
N PRO A 268 -7.22 -11.80 -8.38
CA PRO A 268 -7.04 -10.80 -9.42
C PRO A 268 -5.68 -10.10 -9.25
N GLU A 269 -4.84 -10.16 -10.28
CA GLU A 269 -3.48 -9.62 -10.25
C GLU A 269 -3.42 -8.26 -10.98
N PHE A 270 -3.16 -7.20 -10.21
CA PHE A 270 -3.14 -5.81 -10.65
C PHE A 270 -1.79 -5.12 -10.47
N SER A 271 -0.75 -5.87 -10.09
CA SER A 271 0.58 -5.33 -9.81
C SER A 271 1.23 -4.74 -11.05
N ALA A 272 2.01 -3.67 -10.82
CA ALA A 272 2.84 -3.04 -11.85
C ALA A 272 4.21 -3.72 -12.04
N GLY A 273 4.56 -4.68 -11.17
CA GLY A 273 5.81 -5.45 -11.21
C GLY A 273 5.85 -6.52 -12.30
N GLU A 274 6.83 -7.42 -12.23
CA GLU A 274 6.89 -8.54 -13.18
C GLU A 274 5.73 -9.50 -12.92
N MET A 275 5.11 -10.01 -13.98
CA MET A 275 4.02 -10.96 -13.84
C MET A 275 4.49 -12.22 -13.10
N PHE A 276 3.66 -12.71 -12.18
CA PHE A 276 3.95 -13.81 -11.24
C PHE A 276 4.93 -13.51 -10.09
N GLU A 277 5.53 -12.31 -10.03
CA GLU A 277 6.42 -11.93 -8.93
C GLU A 277 5.73 -12.07 -7.56
N THR A 278 4.52 -11.52 -7.43
CA THR A 278 3.68 -11.63 -6.23
C THR A 278 3.44 -13.07 -5.80
N LEU A 279 3.21 -13.97 -6.76
CA LEU A 279 2.95 -15.39 -6.53
C LEU A 279 4.22 -16.10 -6.04
N THR A 280 5.38 -15.81 -6.64
CA THR A 280 6.66 -16.37 -6.21
C THR A 280 7.11 -15.84 -4.85
N LEU A 281 6.92 -14.54 -4.57
CA LEU A 281 7.18 -13.96 -3.26
C LEU A 281 6.27 -14.57 -2.19
N ALA A 282 4.99 -14.80 -2.51
CA ALA A 282 4.07 -15.47 -1.61
C ALA A 282 4.46 -16.93 -1.32
N ARG A 283 4.94 -17.67 -2.33
CA ARG A 283 5.50 -19.03 -2.16
C ARG A 283 6.69 -19.01 -1.20
N ASP A 284 7.62 -18.09 -1.43
CA ASP A 284 8.87 -18.02 -0.66
C ASP A 284 8.60 -17.61 0.78
N TYR A 285 7.71 -16.63 0.99
CA TYR A 285 7.19 -16.25 2.30
C TYR A 285 6.52 -17.45 3.00
N ALA A 286 5.60 -18.15 2.32
CA ALA A 286 4.90 -19.29 2.90
C ALA A 286 5.88 -20.38 3.34
N ALA A 287 6.93 -20.65 2.56
CA ALA A 287 8.00 -21.57 2.92
C ALA A 287 8.78 -21.10 4.17
N ALA A 288 9.11 -19.81 4.25
CA ALA A 288 9.83 -19.22 5.38
C ALA A 288 9.05 -19.34 6.71
N VAL A 289 7.72 -19.12 6.67
CA VAL A 289 6.85 -19.21 7.86
C VAL A 289 6.17 -20.57 8.04
N GLY A 290 6.55 -21.58 7.24
CA GLY A 290 6.01 -22.94 7.34
C GLY A 290 4.50 -23.06 7.04
N LYS A 291 3.95 -22.16 6.21
CA LYS A 291 2.55 -22.20 5.77
C LYS A 291 2.40 -23.02 4.47
N PRO A 292 1.29 -23.77 4.31
CA PRO A 292 1.07 -24.58 3.11
C PRO A 292 0.79 -23.70 1.90
N PHE A 293 1.47 -23.98 0.79
CA PHE A 293 1.34 -23.25 -0.48
C PHE A 293 1.39 -24.24 -1.66
N PRO A 294 0.56 -24.07 -2.72
CA PRO A 294 0.56 -24.97 -3.86
C PRO A 294 1.87 -24.91 -4.65
N VAL A 295 2.23 -26.01 -5.32
CA VAL A 295 3.39 -26.04 -6.21
C VAL A 295 3.12 -25.15 -7.43
N ILE A 296 4.09 -24.31 -7.77
CA ILE A 296 4.08 -23.50 -8.99
C ILE A 296 4.82 -24.28 -10.09
N ASP A 297 4.15 -24.52 -11.22
CA ASP A 297 4.82 -25.03 -12.40
C ASP A 297 5.67 -23.91 -13.03
N GLU A 298 6.99 -24.07 -13.00
CA GLU A 298 7.96 -23.11 -13.55
C GLU A 298 7.74 -22.82 -15.04
N GLN A 299 7.09 -23.72 -15.80
CA GLN A 299 6.74 -23.47 -17.21
C GLN A 299 5.70 -22.35 -17.36
N VAL A 300 4.82 -22.16 -16.37
CA VAL A 300 3.84 -21.07 -16.37
C VAL A 300 4.51 -19.70 -16.29
N LEU A 301 5.64 -19.61 -15.58
CA LEU A 301 6.37 -18.35 -15.42
C LEU A 301 6.97 -17.82 -16.73
N LEU A 302 7.12 -18.69 -17.74
CA LEU A 302 7.54 -18.28 -19.08
C LEU A 302 6.51 -17.39 -19.79
N ASP A 303 5.25 -17.40 -19.34
CA ASP A 303 4.20 -16.55 -19.89
C ASP A 303 4.28 -15.08 -19.42
N LYS A 304 5.30 -14.70 -18.61
CA LYS A 304 5.35 -13.42 -17.89
C LYS A 304 5.13 -12.14 -18.73
N ASP A 305 5.62 -12.15 -19.97
CA ASP A 305 5.56 -10.99 -20.87
C ASP A 305 4.21 -10.87 -21.61
N TRP A 306 3.47 -11.98 -21.73
CA TRP A 306 2.16 -12.02 -22.38
C TRP A 306 1.31 -13.13 -21.73
N PRO A 307 0.75 -12.89 -20.53
CA PRO A 307 0.12 -13.93 -19.74
C PRO A 307 -1.30 -14.24 -20.21
N LYS A 308 -1.77 -15.46 -19.95
CA LYS A 308 -3.17 -15.86 -20.08
C LYS A 308 -4.03 -15.08 -19.08
N ASP A 309 -5.32 -15.06 -19.33
CA ASP A 309 -6.32 -14.42 -18.47
C ASP A 309 -6.64 -15.23 -17.20
N PHE A 310 -6.24 -16.51 -17.15
CA PHE A 310 -6.58 -17.43 -16.08
C PHE A 310 -5.54 -18.53 -15.87
N TYR A 311 -5.11 -18.71 -14.62
CA TYR A 311 -4.22 -19.77 -14.18
C TYR A 311 -4.79 -20.46 -12.93
N VAL A 312 -4.54 -21.77 -12.80
CA VAL A 312 -4.90 -22.56 -11.61
C VAL A 312 -3.65 -23.26 -11.09
N PHE A 313 -3.34 -23.00 -9.82
CA PHE A 313 -2.30 -23.69 -9.07
C PHE A 313 -2.99 -24.61 -8.06
N PRO A 314 -3.11 -25.91 -8.36
CA PRO A 314 -3.88 -26.83 -7.54
C PRO A 314 -3.20 -27.07 -6.19
N GLY A 315 -3.96 -26.89 -5.11
CA GLY A 315 -3.51 -27.24 -3.76
C GLY A 315 -3.80 -28.70 -3.40
N GLU A 316 -2.89 -29.33 -2.67
CA GLU A 316 -3.06 -30.65 -2.07
C GLU A 316 -3.19 -30.57 -0.54
N ASN A 317 -3.82 -31.57 0.09
CA ASN A 317 -3.89 -31.70 1.55
C ASN A 317 -4.37 -30.45 2.29
N ASP A 318 -3.54 -29.63 2.90
CA ASP A 318 -3.93 -28.39 3.59
C ASP A 318 -3.61 -27.12 2.79
N GLN A 319 -3.10 -27.27 1.56
CA GLN A 319 -2.82 -26.16 0.66
C GLN A 319 -4.12 -25.64 0.01
N PRO A 320 -4.28 -24.32 -0.09
CA PRO A 320 -5.32 -23.73 -0.93
C PRO A 320 -5.01 -23.98 -2.41
N THR A 321 -6.05 -24.12 -3.22
CA THR A 321 -5.92 -23.90 -4.67
C THR A 321 -5.87 -22.40 -4.91
N ILE A 322 -5.00 -21.94 -5.80
CA ILE A 322 -4.93 -20.52 -6.19
C ILE A 322 -5.40 -20.39 -7.64
N VAL A 323 -6.43 -19.58 -7.84
CA VAL A 323 -6.84 -19.05 -9.15
C VAL A 323 -6.19 -17.68 -9.30
N PHE A 324 -5.31 -17.52 -10.29
CA PHE A 324 -4.57 -16.29 -10.53
C PHE A 324 -5.01 -15.67 -11.86
N MET A 325 -5.37 -14.39 -11.83
CA MET A 325 -6.06 -13.71 -12.94
C MET A 325 -5.40 -12.38 -13.31
N PRO A 326 -4.47 -12.37 -14.27
CA PRO A 326 -3.81 -11.15 -14.74
C PRO A 326 -4.78 -10.13 -15.38
N LEU A 327 -4.62 -8.85 -15.03
CA LEU A 327 -5.43 -7.75 -15.58
C LEU A 327 -5.26 -7.60 -17.10
N PHE A 328 -4.03 -7.44 -17.55
CA PHE A 328 -3.67 -7.34 -18.96
C PHE A 328 -3.13 -8.70 -19.42
N ASN A 329 -3.74 -9.26 -20.46
CA ASN A 329 -3.56 -10.66 -20.83
C ASN A 329 -3.85 -10.92 -22.31
N ARG A 330 -3.66 -12.15 -22.79
CA ARG A 330 -3.83 -12.54 -24.21
C ARG A 330 -5.23 -12.31 -24.80
N ILE A 331 -6.25 -12.13 -23.95
CA ILE A 331 -7.63 -11.89 -24.41
C ILE A 331 -7.85 -10.40 -24.72
N ASN A 332 -7.26 -9.51 -23.91
CA ASN A 332 -7.46 -8.07 -24.04
C ASN A 332 -6.24 -7.31 -24.62
N CYS A 333 -5.10 -7.99 -24.81
CA CYS A 333 -3.89 -7.48 -25.45
C CYS A 333 -3.44 -8.44 -26.56
N LYS A 334 -3.13 -7.89 -27.75
CA LYS A 334 -2.75 -8.66 -28.95
C LYS A 334 -1.40 -9.35 -28.83
N ASP A 335 -0.48 -8.75 -28.09
CA ASP A 335 0.90 -9.21 -27.89
C ASP A 335 1.52 -8.64 -26.61
N GLU A 336 2.76 -9.03 -26.34
CA GLU A 336 3.61 -8.51 -25.26
C GLU A 336 3.76 -6.98 -25.29
N ALA A 337 3.89 -6.38 -26.48
CA ALA A 337 4.10 -4.96 -26.61
C ALA A 337 2.85 -4.18 -26.16
N GLU A 338 1.65 -4.68 -26.46
CA GLU A 338 0.40 -4.10 -25.98
C GLU A 338 0.24 -4.27 -24.47
N VAL A 339 0.64 -5.40 -23.87
CA VAL A 339 0.66 -5.55 -22.40
C VAL A 339 1.54 -4.48 -21.75
N LYS A 340 2.78 -4.32 -22.24
CA LYS A 340 3.70 -3.30 -21.73
C LYS A 340 3.15 -1.87 -21.89
N ALA A 341 2.54 -1.58 -23.04
CA ALA A 341 1.92 -0.28 -23.28
C ALA A 341 0.75 0.00 -22.32
N ARG A 342 -0.10 -1.00 -22.03
CA ARG A 342 -1.20 -0.89 -21.06
C ARG A 342 -0.70 -0.70 -19.63
N MET A 343 0.34 -1.42 -19.22
CA MET A 343 0.95 -1.24 -17.90
C MET A 343 1.51 0.18 -17.73
N VAL A 344 2.09 0.76 -18.78
CA VAL A 344 2.52 2.18 -18.77
C VAL A 344 1.32 3.13 -18.74
N GLU A 345 0.27 2.85 -19.52
CA GLU A 345 -0.95 3.66 -19.55
C GLU A 345 -1.62 3.73 -18.17
N TYR A 346 -1.69 2.61 -17.46
CA TYR A 346 -2.37 2.45 -16.16
C TYR A 346 -1.38 2.30 -14.98
N SER A 347 -0.20 2.90 -15.09
CA SER A 347 0.83 2.86 -14.04
C SER A 347 0.32 3.33 -12.66
N THR A 348 0.85 2.75 -11.58
CA THR A 348 0.43 3.04 -10.19
C THR A 348 0.70 4.50 -9.78
N PHE A 349 1.88 5.01 -10.10
CA PHE A 349 2.33 6.35 -9.70
C PHE A 349 1.99 7.38 -10.79
N GLN A 350 0.73 7.77 -10.87
CA GLN A 350 0.28 8.83 -11.78
C GLN A 350 -0.80 9.72 -11.16
N ARG A 351 -1.17 10.78 -11.88
CA ARG A 351 -2.31 11.63 -11.53
C ARG A 351 -3.64 10.86 -11.60
N PRO A 352 -4.70 11.31 -10.92
CA PRO A 352 -6.00 10.65 -10.97
C PRO A 352 -6.47 10.37 -12.41
N PHE A 353 -7.03 9.19 -12.64
CA PHE A 353 -7.58 8.82 -13.94
C PHE A 353 -8.75 9.71 -14.35
N SER A 354 -8.86 9.97 -15.65
CA SER A 354 -10.08 10.58 -16.21
C SER A 354 -11.26 9.59 -16.09
N PRO A 355 -12.51 10.07 -16.09
CA PRO A 355 -13.69 9.21 -16.07
C PRO A 355 -13.68 8.14 -17.18
N GLU A 356 -13.14 8.47 -18.35
CA GLU A 356 -13.01 7.56 -19.49
C GLU A 356 -11.99 6.45 -19.21
N LYS A 357 -10.81 6.78 -18.65
CA LYS A 357 -9.82 5.78 -18.22
C LYS A 357 -10.37 4.87 -17.12
N ILE A 358 -11.12 5.43 -16.17
CA ILE A 358 -11.78 4.64 -15.12
C ILE A 358 -12.77 3.66 -15.74
N ALA A 359 -13.65 4.13 -16.63
CA ALA A 359 -14.64 3.28 -17.29
C ALA A 359 -13.98 2.18 -18.12
N ALA A 360 -12.94 2.50 -18.89
CA ALA A 360 -12.21 1.54 -19.70
C ALA A 360 -11.54 0.45 -18.84
N LEU A 361 -10.85 0.82 -17.76
CA LEU A 361 -10.21 -0.15 -16.87
C LEU A 361 -11.22 -1.03 -16.14
N GLN A 362 -12.35 -0.46 -15.71
CA GLN A 362 -13.46 -1.21 -15.10
C GLN A 362 -14.08 -2.22 -16.07
N GLU A 363 -14.21 -1.87 -17.35
CA GLU A 363 -14.72 -2.77 -18.38
C GLU A 363 -13.76 -3.95 -18.61
N ILE A 364 -12.45 -3.69 -18.71
CA ILE A 364 -11.42 -4.73 -18.82
C ILE A 364 -11.50 -5.71 -17.64
N ALA A 365 -11.52 -5.20 -16.40
CA ALA A 365 -11.61 -6.04 -15.20
C ALA A 365 -12.92 -6.86 -15.16
N ARG A 366 -14.03 -6.26 -15.57
CA ARG A 366 -15.34 -6.94 -15.64
C ARG A 366 -15.33 -8.05 -16.68
N ASP A 367 -14.76 -7.81 -17.85
CA ASP A 367 -14.72 -8.78 -18.93
C ASP A 367 -13.78 -9.94 -18.60
N ASN A 368 -12.63 -9.70 -17.94
CA ASN A 368 -11.77 -10.78 -17.44
C ASN A 368 -12.55 -11.74 -16.51
N MET A 369 -13.36 -11.21 -15.59
CA MET A 369 -14.20 -12.03 -14.71
C MET A 369 -15.34 -12.71 -15.47
N ARG A 370 -15.99 -12.01 -16.41
CA ARG A 370 -17.09 -12.56 -17.22
C ARG A 370 -16.61 -13.72 -18.09
N ASN A 371 -15.48 -13.56 -18.77
CA ASN A 371 -14.91 -14.56 -19.68
C ASN A 371 -14.50 -15.83 -18.92
N ASN A 372 -14.05 -15.68 -17.67
CA ASN A 372 -13.59 -16.79 -16.83
C ASN A 372 -14.62 -17.30 -15.83
N LYS A 373 -15.87 -16.82 -15.88
CA LYS A 373 -16.94 -17.17 -14.92
C LYS A 373 -17.07 -18.68 -14.73
N ASP A 374 -17.17 -19.44 -15.82
CA ASP A 374 -17.40 -20.89 -15.73
C ASP A 374 -16.17 -21.64 -15.21
N ALA A 375 -14.96 -21.12 -15.46
CA ALA A 375 -13.72 -21.67 -14.90
C ALA A 375 -13.63 -21.39 -13.39
N VAL A 376 -13.95 -20.17 -12.95
CA VAL A 376 -14.01 -19.82 -11.52
C VAL A 376 -15.04 -20.70 -10.79
N VAL A 377 -16.25 -20.85 -11.35
CA VAL A 377 -17.30 -21.70 -10.75
C VAL A 377 -16.84 -23.16 -10.64
N ARG A 378 -16.11 -23.67 -11.64
CA ARG A 378 -15.54 -25.02 -11.61
C ARG A 378 -14.54 -25.17 -10.47
N GLU A 379 -13.64 -24.21 -10.27
CA GLU A 379 -12.66 -24.29 -9.17
C GLU A 379 -13.32 -24.14 -7.79
N ILE A 380 -14.39 -23.36 -7.67
CA ILE A 380 -15.23 -23.35 -6.45
C ILE A 380 -15.83 -24.73 -6.17
N GLN A 381 -16.37 -25.40 -7.20
CA GLN A 381 -16.94 -26.74 -7.07
C GLN A 381 -15.88 -27.78 -6.71
N ASN A 382 -14.69 -27.71 -7.32
CA ASN A 382 -13.55 -28.57 -7.02
C ASN A 382 -13.12 -28.42 -5.55
N ALA A 383 -12.96 -27.17 -5.08
CA ALA A 383 -12.60 -26.86 -3.71
C ALA A 383 -13.63 -27.39 -2.70
N ALA A 384 -14.93 -27.18 -2.97
CA ALA A 384 -16.01 -27.70 -2.14
C ALA A 384 -16.03 -29.24 -2.08
N THR A 385 -15.80 -29.91 -3.21
CA THR A 385 -15.75 -31.38 -3.29
C THR A 385 -14.56 -31.92 -2.50
N ARG A 386 -13.38 -31.30 -2.64
CA ARG A 386 -12.17 -31.67 -1.87
C ARG A 386 -12.40 -31.50 -0.36
N ARG A 387 -13.03 -30.41 0.06
CA ARG A 387 -13.38 -30.15 1.46
C ARG A 387 -14.32 -31.21 2.03
N GLN A 388 -15.33 -31.63 1.28
CA GLN A 388 -16.23 -32.72 1.67
C GLN A 388 -15.48 -34.05 1.81
N GLY A 389 -14.58 -34.36 0.87
CA GLY A 389 -13.73 -35.55 0.93
C GLY A 389 -12.86 -35.61 2.20
N ARG A 390 -12.24 -34.49 2.59
CA ARG A 390 -11.44 -34.41 3.83
C ARG A 390 -12.26 -34.68 5.10
N ARG A 391 -13.49 -34.15 5.17
CA ARG A 391 -14.40 -34.39 6.31
C ARG A 391 -14.80 -35.86 6.41
N ASN A 392 -15.19 -36.47 5.29
CA ASN A 392 -15.58 -37.88 5.28
C ASN A 392 -14.42 -38.83 5.62
N GLY A 393 -13.19 -38.50 5.19
CA GLY A 393 -11.99 -39.28 5.51
C GLY A 393 -11.59 -39.22 6.98
N THR A 394 -11.81 -38.08 7.64
CA THR A 394 -11.53 -37.91 9.08
C THR A 394 -12.56 -38.60 9.98
N ASP A 395 -13.83 -38.60 9.60
CA ASP A 395 -14.89 -39.34 10.30
C ASP A 395 -14.76 -40.88 10.16
N SER A 396 -14.06 -41.37 9.13
CA SER A 396 -13.80 -42.81 8.93
C SER A 396 -12.55 -43.34 9.67
N ALA A 397 -11.75 -42.43 10.25
CA ALA A 397 -10.50 -42.74 10.95
C ALA A 397 -10.61 -42.60 12.48
N LEU A 398 -11.78 -42.20 12.99
CA LEU A 398 -12.20 -42.26 14.39
C LEU A 398 -13.11 -43.48 14.61
#